data_AF-M6FJ20-F1
#
_entry.id   AF-M6FJ20-F1
#
_cell.length_a   1.000
_cell.length_b   1.000
_cell.length_c   1.000
_cell.angle_alpha   90.00
_cell.angle_beta   90.00
_cell.angle_gamma   90.00
#
_symmetry.space_group_name_H-M   'P 1'
#
loop_
_entity.id
_entity.type
_entity.pdbx_description
1 polymer ?
#
loop_
_entity_poly.entity_id
_entity_poly.type
_entity_poly.pdbx_seq_one_letter_code
_entity_poly.pdbx_strand_id
1 'polypeptide(L)'
;MPINPFLEKVSGYSFYNISNITLDRLGTNDTKSNLESYIESFSENVLDIFKKFNFQDVINRLDKANLLFLVCGQFAKFDLHQK
;
A
#
# COMPACT_ATOMS: atom_id res chain seq x y z
N MET A 1 0.29 1.48 -26.47
CA MET A 1 -0.05 2.68 -25.67
C MET A 1 0.19 2.31 -24.21
N PRO A 2 0.89 3.12 -23.40
CA PRO A 2 1.05 2.84 -21.97
C PRO A 2 -0.33 2.79 -21.30
N ILE A 3 -0.50 1.94 -20.29
CA ILE A 3 -1.79 1.78 -19.58
C ILE A 3 -2.08 2.95 -18.62
N ASN A 4 -1.04 3.67 -18.18
CA ASN A 4 -1.11 4.73 -17.17
C ASN A 4 -2.15 5.83 -17.51
N PRO A 5 -2.21 6.41 -18.73
CA PRO A 5 -3.20 7.44 -19.05
C PRO A 5 -4.66 6.94 -18.99
N PHE A 6 -4.88 5.63 -19.21
CA PHE A 6 -6.20 5.04 -19.04
C PHE A 6 -6.55 4.88 -17.56
N LEU A 7 -5.60 4.43 -16.73
CA LEU A 7 -5.80 4.27 -15.29
C LEU A 7 -6.02 5.61 -14.59
N GLU A 8 -5.27 6.65 -14.94
CA GLU A 8 -5.50 8.02 -14.44
C GLU A 8 -6.88 8.54 -14.83
N LYS A 9 -7.32 8.27 -16.06
CA LYS A 9 -8.66 8.66 -16.53
C LYS A 9 -9.77 7.91 -15.79
N VAL A 10 -9.60 6.62 -15.53
CA VAL A 10 -10.58 5.78 -14.85
C VAL A 10 -10.63 6.10 -13.35
N SER A 11 -9.47 6.31 -12.71
CA SER A 11 -9.41 6.65 -11.29
C SER A 11 -9.88 8.09 -11.03
N GLY A 12 -9.71 8.99 -12.00
CA GLY A 12 -9.95 10.42 -11.83
C GLY A 12 -8.81 11.14 -11.08
N TYR A 13 -7.72 10.44 -10.79
CA TYR A 13 -6.56 10.94 -10.06
C TYR A 13 -5.28 10.73 -10.85
N SER A 14 -4.26 11.55 -10.59
CA SER A 14 -2.90 11.37 -11.14
C SER A 14 -2.13 10.21 -10.49
N PHE A 15 -2.82 9.40 -9.69
CA PHE A 15 -2.29 8.20 -9.05
C PHE A 15 -3.37 7.12 -9.03
N TYR A 16 -2.92 5.88 -8.87
CA TYR A 16 -3.80 4.71 -8.82
C TYR A 16 -3.08 3.55 -8.12
N ASN A 17 -3.85 2.57 -7.66
CA ASN A 17 -3.35 1.29 -7.20
C ASN A 17 -4.09 0.19 -7.98
N ILE A 18 -3.36 -0.79 -8.50
CA ILE A 18 -3.92 -1.90 -9.29
C ILE A 18 -4.00 -3.22 -8.51
N SER A 19 -3.68 -3.20 -7.22
CA SER A 19 -3.78 -4.37 -6.35
C SER A 19 -5.23 -4.76 -6.14
N ASN A 20 -5.47 -6.07 -6.07
CA ASN A 20 -6.74 -6.61 -5.58
C ASN A 20 -6.78 -6.67 -4.03
N ILE A 21 -5.73 -6.19 -3.36
CA ILE A 21 -5.61 -6.13 -1.91
C ILE A 21 -6.04 -4.75 -1.45
N THR A 22 -6.86 -4.73 -0.40
CA THR A 22 -7.31 -3.52 0.27
C THR A 22 -6.71 -3.49 1.68
N LEU A 23 -6.54 -2.29 2.25
CA LEU A 23 -5.87 -2.11 3.55
C LEU A 23 -6.58 -2.88 4.69
N ASP A 24 -7.89 -3.07 4.61
CA ASP A 24 -8.69 -3.88 5.54
C ASP A 24 -8.31 -5.37 5.55
N ARG A 25 -7.68 -5.87 4.47
CA ARG A 25 -7.29 -7.27 4.32
C ARG A 25 -5.86 -7.58 4.77
N LEU A 26 -5.05 -6.55 5.06
CA LEU A 26 -3.63 -6.71 5.44
C LEU A 26 -3.41 -7.39 6.82
N GLY A 27 -4.45 -7.53 7.64
CA GLY A 27 -4.37 -8.12 8.99
C GLY A 27 -4.82 -9.58 9.10
N THR A 28 -4.74 -10.38 8.02
CA THR A 28 -5.30 -11.75 8.03
C THR A 28 -4.23 -12.84 7.96
N ASN A 29 -3.34 -12.85 6.96
CA ASN A 29 -2.17 -13.73 6.83
C ASN A 29 -1.10 -13.06 5.94
N ASP A 30 0.17 -13.47 6.04
CA ASP A 30 1.29 -12.96 5.23
C ASP A 30 1.37 -11.43 5.11
N THR A 31 1.10 -10.72 6.22
CA THR A 31 0.94 -9.25 6.25
C THR A 31 2.07 -8.52 5.54
N LYS A 32 3.32 -8.97 5.70
CA LYS A 32 4.46 -8.36 5.02
C LYS A 32 4.35 -8.45 3.51
N SER A 33 4.24 -9.67 2.97
CA SER A 33 4.17 -9.89 1.53
C SER A 33 2.94 -9.20 0.91
N ASN A 34 1.81 -9.21 1.62
CA ASN A 34 0.60 -8.52 1.18
C ASN A 34 0.77 -7.00 1.18
N LEU A 35 1.41 -6.42 2.19
CA LEU A 35 1.67 -4.98 2.26
C LEU A 35 2.69 -4.54 1.21
N GLU A 36 3.77 -5.30 1.02
CA GLU A 36 4.76 -5.05 -0.03
C GLU A 36 4.11 -5.10 -1.41
N SER A 37 3.32 -6.15 -1.71
CA SER A 37 2.60 -6.28 -2.97
C SER A 37 1.59 -5.15 -3.19
N TYR A 38 0.90 -4.71 -2.14
CA TYR A 38 -0.03 -3.58 -2.19
C TYR A 38 0.72 -2.29 -2.53
N ILE A 39 1.87 -2.03 -1.90
CA ILE A 39 2.70 -0.86 -2.16
C ILE A 39 3.22 -0.88 -3.60
N GLU A 40 3.79 -2.00 -4.03
CA GLU A 40 4.36 -2.20 -5.38
C GLU A 40 3.32 -2.01 -6.51
N SER A 41 2.04 -2.15 -6.20
CA SER A 41 0.93 -1.96 -7.14
C SER A 41 0.49 -0.51 -7.32
N PHE A 42 1.11 0.46 -6.64
CA PHE A 42 0.84 1.88 -6.86
C PHE A 42 1.49 2.39 -8.15
N SER A 43 0.96 3.51 -8.66
CA SER A 43 1.58 4.30 -9.72
C SER A 43 2.98 4.79 -9.32
N GLU A 44 3.87 4.98 -10.29
CA GLU A 44 5.30 5.27 -10.07
C GLU A 44 5.55 6.50 -9.19
N ASN A 45 4.72 7.54 -9.33
CA ASN A 45 4.79 8.74 -8.49
C ASN A 45 4.56 8.45 -7.00
N VAL A 46 3.67 7.51 -6.66
CA VAL A 46 3.42 7.10 -5.28
C VAL A 46 4.51 6.14 -4.79
N LEU A 47 5.01 5.25 -5.64
CA LEU A 47 6.17 4.41 -5.31
C LEU A 47 7.41 5.24 -4.94
N ASP A 48 7.67 6.33 -5.66
CA ASP A 48 8.77 7.25 -5.35
C ASP A 48 8.62 7.89 -3.96
N ILE A 49 7.39 8.20 -3.54
CA ILE A 49 7.10 8.68 -2.18
C ILE A 49 7.50 7.60 -1.17
N PHE A 50 7.01 6.37 -1.31
CA PHE A 50 7.37 5.27 -0.39
C PHE A 50 8.89 5.03 -0.29
N LYS A 51 9.60 5.12 -1.43
CA LYS A 51 11.06 5.02 -1.47
C LYS A 51 11.73 6.14 -0.70
N LYS A 52 11.32 7.40 -0.91
CA LYS A 52 11.85 8.58 -0.21
C LYS A 52 11.65 8.53 1.30
N PHE A 53 10.59 7.88 1.76
CA PHE A 53 10.32 7.66 3.18
C PHE A 53 10.99 6.41 3.77
N ASN A 54 11.82 5.68 2.99
CA ASN A 54 12.44 4.41 3.36
C ASN A 54 11.41 3.42 3.93
N PHE A 55 10.24 3.33 3.31
CA PHE A 55 9.12 2.58 3.87
C PHE A 55 9.41 1.08 3.99
N GLN A 56 10.27 0.54 3.11
CA GLN A 56 10.74 -0.83 3.20
C GLN A 56 11.49 -1.12 4.51
N ASP A 57 12.28 -0.17 5.02
CA ASP A 57 12.98 -0.32 6.30
C ASP A 57 12.00 -0.29 7.47
N VAL A 58 10.93 0.53 7.37
CA VAL A 58 9.85 0.57 8.35
C VAL A 58 9.15 -0.79 8.41
N ILE A 59 8.77 -1.36 7.27
CA ILE A 59 8.14 -2.70 7.18
C ILE A 59 9.07 -3.74 7.79
N ASN A 60 10.33 -3.78 7.38
CA ASN A 60 11.31 -4.75 7.87
C ASN A 60 11.53 -4.64 9.39
N ARG A 61 11.57 -3.42 9.94
CA ARG A 61 11.73 -3.20 11.38
C ARG A 61 10.51 -3.68 12.16
N LEU A 62 9.31 -3.40 11.68
CA LEU A 62 8.06 -3.84 12.33
C LEU A 62 7.89 -5.36 12.25
N ASP A 63 8.24 -5.95 11.11
CA ASP A 63 8.20 -7.40 10.87
C ASP A 63 9.15 -8.14 11.82
N LYS A 64 10.41 -7.71 11.90
CA LYS A 64 11.40 -8.26 12.85
C LYS A 64 10.97 -8.14 14.32
N ALA A 65 10.17 -7.13 14.65
CA ALA A 65 9.65 -6.92 15.99
C ALA A 65 8.33 -7.67 16.27
N ASN A 66 7.80 -8.44 15.30
CA ASN A 66 6.46 -9.05 15.34
C ASN A 66 5.33 -8.03 15.57
N LEU A 67 5.54 -6.77 15.17
CA LEU A 67 4.58 -5.67 15.33
C LEU A 67 3.82 -5.34 14.04
N LEU A 68 4.32 -5.78 12.88
CA LEU A 68 3.74 -5.41 11.58
C LEU A 68 2.26 -5.79 11.47
N PHE A 69 1.91 -7.01 11.88
CA PHE A 69 0.53 -7.50 11.91
C PHE A 69 -0.37 -6.61 12.78
N LEU A 70 0.09 -6.25 13.98
CA LEU A 70 -0.67 -5.41 14.91
C LEU A 70 -0.90 -4.00 14.34
N VAL A 71 0.16 -3.39 13.80
CA VAL A 71 0.08 -2.06 13.19
C VAL A 71 -0.87 -2.06 12.00
N CYS A 72 -0.72 -3.00 11.07
CA CYS A 72 -1.62 -3.13 9.92
C CYS A 72 -3.06 -3.37 10.36
N GLY A 73 -3.28 -4.22 11.37
CA GLY A 73 -4.59 -4.46 11.94
C GLY A 73 -5.23 -3.25 12.63
N GLN A 74 -4.43 -2.29 13.11
CA GLN A 74 -4.96 -0.99 13.58
C GLN A 74 -5.33 -0.10 12.38
N PHE A 75 -4.46 0.04 11.38
CA PHE A 75 -4.75 0.82 10.17
C PHE A 75 -5.99 0.31 9.40
N ALA A 76 -6.19 -1.00 9.35
CA ALA A 76 -7.39 -1.63 8.78
C ALA A 76 -8.71 -1.20 9.44
N LYS A 77 -8.68 -0.70 10.68
CA LYS A 77 -9.87 -0.24 11.42
C LYS A 77 -10.16 1.24 11.23
N PHE A 78 -9.21 2.02 10.72
CA PHE A 78 -9.42 3.43 10.46
C PHE A 78 -10.06 3.60 9.09
N ASP A 79 -11.13 4.40 9.04
CA ASP A 79 -11.63 4.91 7.76
C ASP A 79 -10.67 5.99 7.26
N LEU A 80 -9.83 5.61 6.30
CA LEU A 80 -8.80 6.48 5.71
C LEU A 80 -9.29 7.16 4.42
N HIS A 81 -10.54 6.92 4.00
CA HIS A 81 -11.13 7.67 2.90
C HIS A 81 -11.53 9.07 3.39
N GLN A 82 -10.88 10.10 2.87
CA GLN A 82 -11.41 11.46 3.01
C GLN A 82 -12.73 11.56 2.23
N LYS A 83 -13.75 12.14 2.86
CA LYS A 83 -15.02 12.50 2.23
C LYS A 83 -14.87 13.70 1.31
#